data_AF-A0A661B1N7-F1
#
_entry.id   AF-A0A661B1N7-F1
#
_cell.length_a   1.000
_cell.length_b   1.000
_cell.length_c   1.000
_cell.angle_alpha   90.00
_cell.angle_beta   90.00
_cell.angle_gamma   90.00
#
_symmetry.space_group_name_H-M   'P 1'
#
loop_
_entity.id
_entity.type
_entity.pdbx_description
1 polymer ?
#
loop_
_entity_poly.entity_id
_entity_poly.type
_entity_poly.pdbx_seq_one_letter_code
_entity_poly.pdbx_strand_id
1 'polypeptide(L)'
;MIMGFFLLMKAILRIIIIICFFSLSISAQYYFGKNKIQYADYDWKRLRTEHFDIYFFGEEERLARITAREAETDWEDLVGKFRFVPRERIPVIIYPAPNLFQETNTIPWILPEGVGGFTEYYKGRVVLPFNGRYRDFRHTLKHELVHAFIMHKNIFVHDAHELFFIGFLPLWFEEGMAEHLSERTSDEMEMVVRSAALEGDFVPLSRIYDIYGSFKMYKEMESFLDWLADEYGDCRIPLVIGDMHDYRFFDELFEAHFGISLDEAGDRWENYIHEKYWPMITEGELPDETGEVITSKKDGTHLSPIAYTFKNDSLPSVLLQSSRMGYPGIYKLRGGKYKLIIKGGFEERLEQMHLYQNGFSISDNGVIALSVKVKGVDILTFVEAERGDILAQRRFDEIPGISDPQID
;
A
#
# COMPACT_ATOMS: atom_id res chain seq x y z
N MET A 1 34.27 -49.12 11.57
CA MET A 1 33.50 -48.42 10.51
C MET A 1 32.18 -47.83 11.01
N ILE A 2 31.36 -48.59 11.75
CA ILE A 2 30.05 -48.14 12.27
C ILE A 2 30.15 -46.99 13.29
N MET A 3 31.14 -47.02 14.21
CA MET A 3 31.31 -45.99 15.24
C MET A 3 31.62 -44.59 14.66
N GLY A 4 32.40 -44.53 13.56
CA GLY A 4 32.75 -43.27 12.90
C GLY A 4 31.56 -42.62 12.17
N PHE A 5 30.66 -43.45 11.64
CA PHE A 5 29.43 -42.99 10.99
C PHE A 5 28.47 -42.33 11.99
N PHE A 6 28.31 -42.90 13.19
CA PHE A 6 27.48 -42.31 14.25
C PHE A 6 28.02 -40.98 14.78
N LEU A 7 29.35 -40.84 14.87
CA LEU A 7 29.99 -39.58 15.27
C LEU A 7 29.81 -38.49 14.20
N LEU A 8 29.93 -38.86 12.92
CA LEU A 8 29.69 -37.97 11.79
C LEU A 8 28.23 -37.50 11.72
N MET A 9 27.26 -38.42 11.88
CA MET A 9 25.82 -38.07 11.94
C MET A 9 25.51 -37.10 13.08
N LYS A 10 26.08 -37.30 14.27
CA LYS A 10 25.88 -36.39 15.42
C LYS A 10 26.49 -35.02 15.17
N ALA A 11 27.62 -34.93 14.49
CA ALA A 11 28.25 -33.66 14.11
C ALA A 11 27.40 -32.91 13.07
N ILE A 12 26.90 -33.61 12.05
CA ILE A 12 26.02 -33.04 11.02
C ILE A 12 24.71 -32.54 11.65
N LEU A 13 24.09 -33.32 12.53
CA LEU A 13 22.85 -32.92 13.20
C LEU A 13 23.05 -31.68 14.09
N ARG A 14 24.19 -31.57 14.79
CA ARG A 14 24.54 -30.37 15.57
C ARG A 14 24.74 -29.15 14.69
N ILE A 15 25.39 -29.31 13.54
CA ILE A 15 25.59 -28.21 12.57
C ILE A 15 24.24 -27.76 12.01
N ILE A 16 23.34 -28.69 11.66
CA ILE A 16 22.00 -28.37 11.19
C ILE A 16 21.20 -27.61 12.26
N ILE A 17 21.25 -28.07 13.52
CA ILE A 17 20.58 -27.37 14.64
C ILE A 17 21.14 -25.96 14.83
N ILE A 18 22.46 -25.78 14.77
CA ILE A 18 23.10 -24.45 14.89
C ILE A 18 22.69 -23.56 13.72
N ILE A 19 22.66 -24.08 12.49
CA ILE A 19 22.21 -23.32 11.31
C ILE A 19 20.74 -22.92 11.45
N CYS A 20 19.87 -23.83 11.92
CA CYS A 20 18.46 -23.52 12.19
C CYS A 20 18.27 -22.47 13.30
N PHE A 21 19.10 -22.48 14.33
CA PHE A 21 19.06 -21.46 15.39
C PHE A 21 19.60 -20.09 14.90
N PHE A 22 20.61 -20.09 14.03
CA PHE A 22 21.12 -18.86 13.42
C PHE A 22 20.15 -18.27 12.39
N SER A 23 19.43 -19.09 11.61
CA SER A 23 18.45 -18.60 10.65
C SER A 23 17.24 -17.95 11.33
N LEU A 24 16.79 -18.46 12.49
CA LEU A 24 15.73 -17.84 13.30
C LEU A 24 16.11 -16.46 13.83
N SER A 25 17.40 -16.20 14.03
CA SER A 25 17.89 -14.92 14.58
C SER A 25 17.92 -13.78 13.54
N ILE A 26 17.99 -14.11 12.25
CA ILE A 26 18.08 -13.12 11.16
C ILE A 26 16.73 -12.40 10.97
N SER A 27 15.60 -13.11 11.05
CA SER A 27 14.27 -12.50 10.91
C SER A 27 13.89 -11.61 12.10
N ALA A 28 14.42 -11.89 13.29
CA ALA A 28 14.17 -11.08 14.49
C ALA A 28 14.83 -9.68 14.44
N GLN A 29 15.85 -9.48 13.60
CA GLN A 29 16.54 -8.20 13.47
C GLN A 29 15.74 -7.14 12.70
N TYR A 30 14.79 -7.54 11.84
CA TYR A 30 14.03 -6.60 11.00
C TYR A 30 13.17 -5.61 11.82
N TYR A 31 12.73 -6.03 13.02
CA TYR A 31 11.94 -5.21 13.95
C TYR A 31 12.68 -4.84 15.24
N PHE A 32 13.95 -5.24 15.38
CA PHE A 32 14.70 -5.03 16.61
C PHE A 32 14.86 -3.53 16.92
N GLY A 33 14.37 -3.11 18.09
CA GLY A 33 14.44 -1.72 18.57
C GLY A 33 13.26 -0.82 18.19
N LYS A 34 12.25 -1.32 17.45
CA LYS A 34 11.00 -0.59 17.19
C LYS A 34 9.88 -1.09 18.10
N ASN A 35 9.23 -0.18 18.82
CA ASN A 35 8.07 -0.50 19.66
C ASN A 35 6.80 0.08 19.05
N LYS A 36 5.71 -0.70 19.09
CA LYS A 36 4.37 -0.19 18.79
C LYS A 36 3.85 0.51 20.05
N ILE A 37 4.03 1.82 20.10
CA ILE A 37 3.66 2.66 21.24
C ILE A 37 2.27 3.23 20.98
N GLN A 38 1.39 3.14 21.97
CA GLN A 38 0.12 3.85 22.00
C GLN A 38 0.28 5.03 22.95
N TYR A 39 0.09 6.25 22.44
CA TYR A 39 0.31 7.47 23.23
C TYR A 39 -0.91 7.89 24.04
N ALA A 40 -2.11 7.42 23.66
CA ALA A 40 -3.36 7.80 24.30
C ALA A 40 -4.35 6.63 24.39
N ASP A 41 -5.19 6.70 25.41
CA ASP A 41 -6.39 5.87 25.54
C ASP A 41 -7.57 6.58 24.86
N TYR A 42 -8.28 5.86 23.98
CA TYR A 42 -9.40 6.40 23.22
C TYR A 42 -10.74 5.88 23.74
N ASP A 43 -11.72 6.78 23.90
CA ASP A 43 -13.10 6.42 24.19
C ASP A 43 -13.82 6.01 22.90
N TRP A 44 -13.79 4.70 22.62
CA TRP A 44 -14.38 4.12 21.43
C TRP A 44 -15.91 4.10 21.50
N LYS A 45 -16.53 4.63 20.46
CA LYS A 45 -17.98 4.62 20.21
C LYS A 45 -18.29 3.71 19.04
N ARG A 46 -19.56 3.29 18.95
CA ARG A 46 -20.07 2.45 17.86
C ARG A 46 -21.32 3.06 17.24
N LEU A 47 -21.29 3.25 15.93
CA LEU A 47 -22.46 3.54 15.10
C LEU A 47 -22.87 2.25 14.37
N ARG A 48 -24.11 1.81 14.58
CA ARG A 48 -24.64 0.58 13.98
C ARG A 48 -25.56 0.90 12.80
N THR A 49 -25.41 0.13 11.74
CA THR A 49 -26.30 0.16 10.56
C THR A 49 -26.93 -1.22 10.34
N GLU A 50 -27.54 -1.43 9.18
CA GLU A 50 -28.13 -2.73 8.83
C GLU A 50 -27.03 -3.80 8.71
N HIS A 51 -25.99 -3.51 7.94
CA HIS A 51 -24.93 -4.45 7.56
C HIS A 51 -23.57 -4.18 8.23
N PHE A 52 -23.40 -3.09 8.97
CA PHE A 52 -22.10 -2.71 9.54
C PHE A 52 -22.17 -2.28 11.02
N ASP A 53 -21.07 -2.50 11.73
CA ASP A 53 -20.77 -1.90 13.03
C ASP A 53 -19.55 -0.98 12.86
N ILE A 54 -19.75 0.34 12.83
CA ILE A 54 -18.70 1.36 12.63
C ILE A 54 -18.15 1.81 13.98
N TYR A 55 -16.88 1.54 14.25
CA TYR A 55 -16.14 1.92 15.46
C TYR A 55 -15.31 3.17 15.19
N PHE A 56 -15.46 4.17 16.05
CA PHE A 56 -14.78 5.46 15.96
C PHE A 56 -14.51 6.00 17.36
N PHE A 57 -13.74 7.07 17.51
CA PHE A 57 -13.49 7.70 18.80
C PHE A 57 -13.37 9.22 18.67
N GLY A 58 -13.36 9.93 19.80
CA GLY A 58 -13.26 11.39 19.82
C GLY A 58 -14.51 12.11 19.29
N GLU A 59 -14.30 13.21 18.57
CA GLU A 59 -15.34 14.06 17.97
C GLU A 59 -15.73 13.61 16.54
N GLU A 60 -15.25 12.45 16.11
CA GLU A 60 -15.29 11.98 14.71
C GLU A 60 -16.62 11.31 14.31
N GLU A 61 -17.72 11.67 14.98
CA GLU A 61 -19.05 11.12 14.65
C GLU A 61 -19.45 11.47 13.21
N ARG A 62 -19.01 12.63 12.71
CA ARG A 62 -19.26 13.04 11.33
C ARG A 62 -18.58 12.09 10.33
N LEU A 63 -17.32 11.73 10.55
CA LEU A 63 -16.61 10.76 9.72
C LEU A 63 -17.31 9.39 9.79
N ALA A 64 -17.67 8.92 10.99
CA ALA A 64 -18.39 7.66 11.17
C ALA A 64 -19.72 7.59 10.40
N ARG A 65 -20.49 8.69 10.38
CA ARG A 65 -21.75 8.76 9.61
C ARG A 65 -21.52 8.76 8.11
N ILE A 66 -20.42 9.36 7.64
CA ILE A 66 -20.03 9.29 6.23
C ILE A 66 -19.65 7.85 5.90
N THR A 67 -18.76 7.22 6.67
CA THR A 67 -18.37 5.80 6.50
C THR A 67 -19.59 4.89 6.46
N ALA A 68 -20.54 5.04 7.39
CA ALA A 68 -21.77 4.26 7.42
C ALA A 68 -22.58 4.38 6.13
N ARG A 69 -22.73 5.60 5.59
CA ARG A 69 -23.45 5.82 4.34
C ARG A 69 -22.74 5.18 3.14
N GLU A 70 -21.43 5.40 3.02
CA GLU A 70 -20.65 4.90 1.88
C GLU A 70 -20.63 3.35 1.92
N ALA A 71 -20.36 2.75 3.08
CA ALA A 71 -20.35 1.29 3.25
C ALA A 71 -21.70 0.64 2.92
N GLU A 72 -22.82 1.23 3.34
CA GLU A 72 -24.16 0.72 2.99
C GLU A 72 -24.49 0.89 1.50
N THR A 73 -23.92 1.90 0.85
CA THR A 73 -24.05 2.08 -0.61
C THR A 73 -23.25 1.01 -1.34
N ASP A 74 -22.01 0.78 -0.92
CA ASP A 74 -21.12 -0.23 -1.51
C ASP A 74 -21.63 -1.65 -1.26
N TRP A 75 -22.33 -1.89 -0.16
CA TRP A 75 -22.93 -3.18 0.15
C TRP A 75 -23.88 -3.68 -0.96
N GLU A 76 -24.78 -2.81 -1.46
CA GLU A 76 -25.72 -3.20 -2.53
C GLU A 76 -24.98 -3.63 -3.81
N ASP A 77 -23.94 -2.89 -4.20
CA ASP A 77 -23.10 -3.21 -5.36
C ASP A 77 -22.35 -4.52 -5.14
N LEU A 78 -21.64 -4.67 -4.01
CA LEU A 78 -20.84 -5.86 -3.71
C LEU A 78 -21.69 -7.12 -3.59
N VAL A 79 -22.89 -7.06 -3.01
CA VAL A 79 -23.84 -8.19 -3.01
C VAL A 79 -24.19 -8.61 -4.44
N GLY A 80 -24.43 -7.65 -5.33
CA GLY A 80 -24.71 -7.90 -6.74
C GLY A 80 -23.55 -8.57 -7.47
N LYS A 81 -22.33 -8.04 -7.27
CA LYS A 81 -21.09 -8.54 -7.88
C LYS A 81 -20.72 -9.95 -7.41
N PHE A 82 -20.72 -10.17 -6.11
CA PHE A 82 -20.35 -11.45 -5.51
C PHE A 82 -21.46 -12.50 -5.59
N ARG A 83 -22.70 -12.08 -5.86
CA ARG A 83 -23.94 -12.88 -5.75
C ARG A 83 -24.03 -13.58 -4.41
N PHE A 84 -23.64 -12.88 -3.36
CA PHE A 84 -23.45 -13.41 -2.02
C PHE A 84 -23.78 -12.33 -0.99
N VAL A 85 -24.44 -12.74 0.10
CA VAL A 85 -24.80 -11.86 1.21
C VAL A 85 -24.08 -12.38 2.47
N PRO A 86 -23.11 -11.62 3.01
CA PRO A 86 -22.51 -11.95 4.29
C PRO A 86 -23.57 -12.05 5.39
N ARG A 87 -23.43 -13.07 6.26
CA ARG A 87 -24.44 -13.37 7.30
C ARG A 87 -24.32 -12.48 8.53
N GLU A 88 -23.16 -11.88 8.74
CA GLU A 88 -22.82 -11.08 9.91
C GLU A 88 -22.55 -9.64 9.51
N ARG A 89 -22.73 -8.70 10.46
CA ARG A 89 -22.34 -7.30 10.23
C ARG A 89 -20.83 -7.20 10.15
N ILE A 90 -20.32 -6.52 9.14
CA ILE A 90 -18.88 -6.29 8.99
C ILE A 90 -18.46 -5.16 9.95
N PRO A 91 -17.52 -5.41 10.88
CA PRO A 91 -16.97 -4.35 11.72
C PRO A 91 -16.04 -3.45 10.89
N VAL A 92 -16.26 -2.14 10.95
CA VAL A 92 -15.40 -1.14 10.31
C VAL A 92 -14.80 -0.25 11.38
N ILE A 93 -13.48 -0.19 11.49
CA ILE A 93 -12.76 0.59 12.49
C ILE A 93 -12.07 1.75 11.79
N ILE A 94 -12.51 2.97 12.10
CA ILE A 94 -11.97 4.18 11.49
C ILE A 94 -11.05 4.93 12.46
N TYR A 95 -9.91 5.38 11.93
CA TYR A 95 -8.99 6.28 12.61
C TYR A 95 -9.03 7.66 11.92
N PRO A 96 -9.06 8.78 12.64
CA PRO A 96 -9.19 10.09 12.01
C PRO A 96 -7.90 10.61 11.35
N ALA A 97 -6.78 9.91 11.55
CA ALA A 97 -5.51 10.26 10.92
C ALA A 97 -4.58 9.03 10.78
N PRO A 98 -3.68 9.00 9.77
CA PRO A 98 -2.76 7.87 9.53
C PRO A 98 -1.79 7.58 10.68
N ASN A 99 -1.31 8.62 11.37
CA ASN A 99 -0.43 8.50 12.54
C ASN A 99 -1.09 7.71 13.69
N LEU A 100 -2.40 7.88 13.91
CA LEU A 100 -3.18 7.14 14.91
C LEU A 100 -3.45 5.71 14.47
N PHE A 101 -3.69 5.50 13.17
CA PHE A 101 -3.89 4.17 12.58
C PHE A 101 -2.66 3.28 12.73
N GLN A 102 -1.45 3.83 12.61
CA GLN A 102 -0.20 3.09 12.87
C GLN A 102 -0.11 2.54 14.30
N GLU A 103 -0.85 3.14 15.25
CA GLU A 103 -0.92 2.73 16.67
C GLU A 103 -2.02 1.69 16.95
N THR A 104 -2.77 1.25 15.92
CA THR A 104 -3.88 0.31 16.07
C THR A 104 -3.49 -0.98 16.78
N ASN A 105 -4.26 -1.45 17.76
CA ASN A 105 -4.05 -2.76 18.39
C ASN A 105 -4.85 -3.89 17.72
N THR A 106 -5.49 -3.63 16.58
CA THR A 106 -6.26 -4.66 15.87
C THR A 106 -5.37 -5.80 15.38
N ILE A 107 -4.09 -5.52 15.11
CA ILE A 107 -3.04 -6.48 14.77
C ILE A 107 -1.77 -6.27 15.63
N PRO A 108 -1.01 -7.34 15.94
CA PRO A 108 0.11 -7.25 16.87
C PRO A 108 1.42 -6.74 16.24
N TRP A 109 1.54 -6.75 14.91
CA TRP A 109 2.72 -6.25 14.19
C TRP A 109 2.65 -4.75 13.90
N ILE A 110 3.82 -4.15 13.67
CA ILE A 110 3.96 -2.75 13.25
C ILE A 110 3.46 -2.62 11.83
N LEU A 111 2.52 -1.70 11.59
CA LEU A 111 2.10 -1.40 10.23
C LEU A 111 3.20 -0.65 9.49
N PRO A 112 3.58 -1.08 8.27
CA PRO A 112 4.38 -0.27 7.38
C PRO A 112 3.72 1.08 7.12
N GLU A 113 4.56 2.09 6.89
CA GLU A 113 4.10 3.37 6.39
C GLU A 113 3.56 3.20 4.96
N GLY A 114 2.49 3.92 4.62
CA GLY A 114 1.84 3.82 3.30
C GLY A 114 0.74 2.77 3.19
N VAL A 115 0.50 1.94 4.23
CA VAL A 115 -0.70 1.10 4.29
C VAL A 115 -1.94 2.00 4.41
N GLY A 116 -2.79 1.98 3.37
CA GLY A 116 -4.02 2.78 3.29
C GLY A 116 -5.18 2.20 4.10
N GLY A 117 -5.21 0.90 4.31
CA GLY A 117 -6.24 0.17 5.04
C GLY A 117 -5.83 -1.29 5.15
N PHE A 118 -6.58 -2.09 5.90
CA PHE A 118 -6.51 -3.55 5.77
C PHE A 118 -7.78 -4.22 6.31
N THR A 119 -8.01 -5.42 5.81
CA THR A 119 -9.03 -6.33 6.29
C THR A 119 -8.39 -7.43 7.11
N GLU A 120 -8.71 -7.48 8.41
CA GLU A 120 -8.20 -8.48 9.31
C GLU A 120 -9.00 -9.79 9.20
N TYR A 121 -8.34 -10.80 8.64
CA TYR A 121 -8.90 -12.12 8.35
C TYR A 121 -9.49 -12.84 9.58
N TYR A 122 -8.95 -12.63 10.79
CA TYR A 122 -9.36 -13.41 11.96
C TYR A 122 -10.72 -13.00 12.55
N LYS A 123 -11.04 -11.71 12.59
CA LYS A 123 -12.35 -11.22 13.08
C LYS A 123 -13.16 -10.51 12.00
N GLY A 124 -12.72 -10.57 10.73
CA GLY A 124 -13.40 -9.96 9.58
C GLY A 124 -13.51 -8.43 9.67
N ARG A 125 -12.53 -7.77 10.31
CA ARG A 125 -12.59 -6.33 10.59
C ARG A 125 -11.93 -5.54 9.47
N VAL A 126 -12.65 -4.58 8.90
CA VAL A 126 -12.08 -3.55 8.03
C VAL A 126 -11.51 -2.43 8.89
N VAL A 127 -10.25 -2.04 8.66
CA VAL A 127 -9.55 -1.04 9.49
C VAL A 127 -8.85 -0.04 8.59
N LEU A 128 -9.16 1.26 8.73
CA LEU A 128 -8.60 2.29 7.87
C LEU A 128 -8.49 3.68 8.54
N PRO A 129 -7.46 4.48 8.20
CA PRO A 129 -7.39 5.90 8.52
C PRO A 129 -8.17 6.77 7.53
N PHE A 130 -8.48 7.99 7.97
CA PHE A 130 -8.81 9.11 7.10
C PHE A 130 -7.57 9.99 6.88
N ASN A 131 -7.18 10.22 5.62
CA ASN A 131 -6.00 11.01 5.26
C ASN A 131 -6.32 12.49 4.95
N GLY A 132 -7.56 12.93 5.18
CA GLY A 132 -8.06 14.27 4.83
C GLY A 132 -8.74 14.36 3.46
N ARG A 133 -8.66 13.32 2.61
CA ARG A 133 -9.25 13.28 1.27
C ARG A 133 -10.36 12.25 1.20
N TYR A 134 -11.60 12.70 0.99
CA TYR A 134 -12.77 11.81 0.92
C TYR A 134 -12.76 10.87 -0.29
N ARG A 135 -12.12 11.26 -1.42
CA ARG A 135 -12.00 10.40 -2.60
C ARG A 135 -11.21 9.14 -2.23
N ASP A 136 -9.99 9.33 -1.74
CA ASP A 136 -9.08 8.26 -1.34
C ASP A 136 -9.73 7.38 -0.26
N PHE A 137 -10.35 8.00 0.75
CA PHE A 137 -11.04 7.28 1.81
C PHE A 137 -12.17 6.36 1.31
N ARG A 138 -12.98 6.82 0.35
CA ARG A 138 -14.05 6.00 -0.24
C ARG A 138 -13.50 4.83 -1.05
N HIS A 139 -12.49 5.11 -1.89
CA HIS A 139 -11.82 4.06 -2.66
C HIS A 139 -11.24 2.99 -1.73
N THR A 140 -10.45 3.39 -0.73
CA THR A 140 -9.88 2.46 0.24
C THR A 140 -10.94 1.72 1.05
N LEU A 141 -12.01 2.40 1.50
CA LEU A 141 -13.12 1.73 2.18
C LEU A 141 -13.71 0.62 1.31
N LYS A 142 -14.02 0.91 0.05
CA LYS A 142 -14.60 -0.07 -0.86
C LYS A 142 -13.62 -1.21 -1.17
N HIS A 143 -12.35 -0.90 -1.38
CA HIS A 143 -11.27 -1.89 -1.55
C HIS A 143 -11.23 -2.88 -0.39
N GLU A 144 -11.22 -2.39 0.85
CA GLU A 144 -11.23 -3.27 2.02
C GLU A 144 -12.54 -4.04 2.19
N LEU A 145 -13.68 -3.43 1.83
CA LEU A 145 -14.95 -4.15 1.80
C LEU A 145 -14.94 -5.30 0.78
N VAL A 146 -14.26 -5.16 -0.36
CA VAL A 146 -14.07 -6.27 -1.32
C VAL A 146 -13.33 -7.43 -0.65
N HIS A 147 -12.23 -7.18 0.07
CA HIS A 147 -11.55 -8.22 0.84
C HIS A 147 -12.46 -8.87 1.89
N ALA A 148 -13.27 -8.09 2.59
CA ALA A 148 -14.25 -8.64 3.53
C ALA A 148 -15.26 -9.56 2.83
N PHE A 149 -15.75 -9.19 1.64
CA PHE A 149 -16.64 -10.03 0.83
C PHE A 149 -15.96 -11.30 0.33
N ILE A 150 -14.73 -11.21 -0.17
CA ILE A 150 -13.91 -12.38 -0.55
C ILE A 150 -13.82 -13.34 0.63
N MET A 151 -13.49 -12.81 1.81
CA MET A 151 -13.35 -13.60 3.03
C MET A 151 -14.64 -14.27 3.49
N HIS A 152 -15.73 -13.51 3.60
CA HIS A 152 -17.01 -14.08 4.01
C HIS A 152 -17.54 -15.11 3.02
N LYS A 153 -17.32 -14.92 1.71
CA LYS A 153 -17.70 -15.88 0.68
C LYS A 153 -16.85 -17.15 0.74
N ASN A 154 -15.54 -17.02 0.92
CA ASN A 154 -14.63 -18.15 1.07
C ASN A 154 -14.97 -18.99 2.31
N ILE A 155 -15.22 -18.33 3.46
CA ILE A 155 -15.69 -19.00 4.68
C ILE A 155 -17.02 -19.74 4.42
N PHE A 156 -17.96 -19.10 3.72
CA PHE A 156 -19.23 -19.75 3.38
C PHE A 156 -19.05 -21.00 2.52
N VAL A 157 -18.19 -20.94 1.49
CA VAL A 157 -17.88 -22.11 0.63
C VAL A 157 -17.22 -23.22 1.45
N HIS A 158 -16.23 -22.86 2.28
CA HIS A 158 -15.55 -23.81 3.15
C HIS A 158 -16.51 -24.53 4.10
N ASP A 159 -17.42 -23.78 4.75
CA ASP A 159 -18.44 -24.33 5.64
C ASP A 159 -19.46 -25.20 4.88
N ALA A 160 -19.88 -24.78 3.68
CA ALA A 160 -20.85 -25.51 2.87
C ALA A 160 -20.32 -26.85 2.35
N HIS A 161 -19.01 -26.96 2.15
CA HIS A 161 -18.34 -28.15 1.61
C HIS A 161 -17.53 -28.94 2.65
N GLU A 162 -17.67 -28.61 3.94
CA GLU A 162 -16.98 -29.27 5.07
C GLU A 162 -15.46 -29.39 4.87
N LEU A 163 -14.84 -28.37 4.28
CA LEU A 163 -13.41 -28.36 4.04
C LEU A 163 -12.66 -28.20 5.38
N PHE A 164 -11.43 -28.70 5.45
CA PHE A 164 -10.59 -28.58 6.66
C PHE A 164 -9.54 -27.46 6.55
N PHE A 165 -9.18 -27.09 5.32
CA PHE A 165 -8.23 -26.03 5.02
C PHE A 165 -8.90 -24.99 4.14
N ILE A 166 -8.78 -23.72 4.53
CA ILE A 166 -9.20 -22.59 3.71
C ILE A 166 -8.14 -22.39 2.62
N GLY A 167 -8.54 -22.62 1.37
CA GLY A 167 -7.76 -22.18 0.21
C GLY A 167 -7.85 -20.66 0.07
N PHE A 168 -6.85 -20.04 -0.55
CA PHE A 168 -6.88 -18.62 -0.90
C PHE A 168 -6.61 -18.48 -2.39
N LEU A 169 -7.16 -17.44 -3.01
CA LEU A 169 -6.78 -17.11 -4.37
C LEU A 169 -5.34 -16.55 -4.35
N PRO A 170 -4.64 -16.54 -5.51
CA PRO A 170 -3.37 -15.84 -5.59
C PRO A 170 -3.52 -14.38 -5.16
N LEU A 171 -2.58 -13.88 -4.35
CA LEU A 171 -2.63 -12.50 -3.83
C LEU A 171 -2.85 -11.47 -4.94
N TRP A 172 -2.11 -11.60 -6.05
CA TRP A 172 -2.21 -10.68 -7.19
C TRP A 172 -3.65 -10.58 -7.74
N PHE A 173 -4.42 -11.68 -7.68
CA PHE A 173 -5.79 -11.73 -8.16
C PHE A 173 -6.77 -11.15 -7.13
N GLU A 174 -6.55 -11.40 -5.83
CA GLU A 174 -7.38 -10.78 -4.77
C GLU A 174 -7.20 -9.27 -4.73
N GLU A 175 -5.96 -8.79 -4.80
CA GLU A 175 -5.62 -7.35 -4.82
C GLU A 175 -6.12 -6.69 -6.11
N GLY A 176 -5.90 -7.31 -7.27
CA GLY A 176 -6.46 -6.84 -8.53
C GLY A 176 -8.00 -6.75 -8.47
N MET A 177 -8.66 -7.72 -7.83
CA MET A 177 -10.13 -7.73 -7.69
C MET A 177 -10.60 -6.61 -6.77
N ALA A 178 -9.87 -6.35 -5.68
CA ALA A 178 -10.14 -5.25 -4.77
C ALA A 178 -9.99 -3.88 -5.45
N GLU A 179 -8.93 -3.67 -6.22
CA GLU A 179 -8.74 -2.46 -7.03
C GLU A 179 -9.86 -2.31 -8.08
N HIS A 180 -10.06 -3.31 -8.95
CA HIS A 180 -11.07 -3.30 -10.02
C HIS A 180 -12.49 -3.01 -9.52
N LEU A 181 -12.91 -3.65 -8.42
CA LEU A 181 -14.25 -3.47 -7.88
C LEU A 181 -14.41 -2.20 -7.04
N SER A 182 -13.30 -1.62 -6.56
CA SER A 182 -13.31 -0.37 -5.80
C SER A 182 -13.32 0.87 -6.69
N GLU A 183 -12.62 0.84 -7.82
CA GLU A 183 -12.56 1.93 -8.80
C GLU A 183 -12.38 1.36 -10.21
N ARG A 184 -13.26 1.71 -11.16
CA ARG A 184 -13.21 1.15 -12.53
C ARG A 184 -12.14 1.76 -13.44
N THR A 185 -11.54 2.89 -13.05
CA THR A 185 -10.48 3.55 -13.82
C THR A 185 -9.68 4.42 -12.87
N SER A 186 -8.61 3.88 -12.30
CA SER A 186 -7.71 4.66 -11.47
C SER A 186 -6.73 5.48 -12.32
N ASP A 187 -6.63 6.78 -12.05
CA ASP A 187 -5.59 7.66 -12.62
C ASP A 187 -4.18 7.08 -12.33
N GLU A 188 -4.03 6.42 -11.17
CA GLU A 188 -2.77 5.80 -10.75
C GLU A 188 -2.47 4.54 -11.57
N MET A 189 -3.47 3.71 -11.85
CA MET A 189 -3.32 2.56 -12.75
C MET A 189 -2.89 3.01 -14.14
N GLU A 190 -3.60 3.99 -14.70
CA GLU A 190 -3.29 4.53 -16.02
C GLU A 190 -1.86 5.09 -16.05
N MET A 191 -1.44 5.81 -15.02
CA MET A 191 -0.06 6.32 -14.90
C MET A 191 0.97 5.18 -14.85
N VAL A 192 0.78 4.20 -13.97
CA VAL A 192 1.75 3.11 -13.75
C VAL A 192 1.87 2.22 -14.97
N VAL A 193 0.74 1.76 -15.53
CA VAL A 193 0.72 0.79 -16.63
C VAL A 193 1.17 1.46 -17.93
N ARG A 194 0.78 2.72 -18.19
CA ARG A 194 1.26 3.46 -19.36
C ARG A 194 2.77 3.69 -19.31
N SER A 195 3.31 4.16 -18.18
CA SER A 195 4.75 4.35 -18.01
C SER A 195 5.50 3.02 -18.20
N ALA A 196 5.01 1.94 -17.58
CA ALA A 196 5.61 0.62 -17.72
C ALA A 196 5.63 0.12 -19.17
N ALA A 197 4.54 0.34 -19.93
CA ALA A 197 4.43 -0.06 -21.33
C ALA A 197 5.36 0.75 -22.26
N LEU A 198 5.54 2.05 -22.00
CA LEU A 198 6.36 2.94 -22.83
C LEU A 198 7.86 2.84 -22.52
N GLU A 199 8.21 2.61 -21.25
CA GLU A 199 9.60 2.51 -20.78
C GLU A 199 10.18 1.08 -20.86
N GLY A 200 9.37 0.11 -21.30
CA GLY A 200 9.77 -1.30 -21.35
C GLY A 200 9.95 -1.94 -19.98
N ASP A 201 9.28 -1.41 -18.95
CA ASP A 201 9.29 -1.93 -17.57
C ASP A 201 8.05 -2.82 -17.29
N PHE A 202 7.10 -2.96 -18.22
CA PHE A 202 5.88 -3.78 -18.06
C PHE A 202 6.20 -5.24 -17.66
N VAL A 203 5.51 -5.75 -16.65
CA VAL A 203 5.70 -7.13 -16.17
C VAL A 203 4.57 -8.01 -16.70
N PRO A 204 4.87 -9.00 -17.58
CA PRO A 204 3.85 -9.91 -18.08
C PRO A 204 3.34 -10.80 -16.95
N LEU A 205 2.11 -11.30 -17.08
CA LEU A 205 1.45 -12.11 -16.06
C LEU A 205 2.26 -13.34 -15.63
N SER A 206 2.98 -13.98 -16.57
CA SER A 206 3.88 -15.12 -16.30
C SER A 206 5.03 -14.79 -15.33
N ARG A 207 5.33 -13.50 -15.13
CA ARG A 207 6.36 -12.98 -14.22
C ARG A 207 5.78 -12.13 -13.09
N ILE A 208 4.48 -12.18 -12.82
CA ILE A 208 3.83 -11.31 -11.84
C ILE A 208 4.46 -11.40 -10.43
N TYR A 209 5.01 -12.56 -10.07
CA TYR A 209 5.70 -12.78 -8.79
C TYR A 209 7.02 -12.00 -8.64
N ASP A 210 7.59 -11.47 -9.74
CA ASP A 210 8.78 -10.61 -9.69
C ASP A 210 8.48 -9.26 -9.01
N ILE A 211 7.21 -8.85 -8.99
CA ILE A 211 6.73 -7.60 -8.37
C ILE A 211 5.77 -7.86 -7.20
N TYR A 212 5.80 -9.06 -6.61
CA TYR A 212 4.89 -9.51 -5.56
C TYR A 212 4.74 -8.50 -4.40
N GLY A 213 3.49 -8.10 -4.11
CA GLY A 213 3.14 -7.18 -3.03
C GLY A 213 3.58 -5.72 -3.24
N SER A 214 4.10 -5.37 -4.43
CA SER A 214 4.44 -3.98 -4.74
C SER A 214 3.21 -3.20 -5.23
N PHE A 215 3.22 -1.88 -5.07
CA PHE A 215 2.20 -1.00 -5.65
C PHE A 215 2.02 -1.22 -7.16
N LYS A 216 3.10 -1.54 -7.88
CA LYS A 216 3.05 -1.87 -9.30
C LYS A 216 2.23 -3.14 -9.59
N MET A 217 2.34 -4.18 -8.75
CA MET A 217 1.52 -5.38 -8.88
C MET A 217 0.04 -5.03 -8.77
N TYR A 218 -0.34 -4.21 -7.79
CA TYR A 218 -1.74 -3.83 -7.58
C TYR A 218 -2.30 -3.16 -8.85
N LYS A 219 -1.55 -2.18 -9.40
CA LYS A 219 -1.97 -1.42 -10.57
C LYS A 219 -1.91 -2.19 -11.89
N GLU A 220 -0.93 -3.06 -12.08
CA GLU A 220 -0.93 -3.97 -13.25
C GLU A 220 -2.07 -5.00 -13.16
N MET A 221 -2.41 -5.49 -11.97
CA MET A 221 -3.51 -6.46 -11.81
C MET A 221 -4.89 -5.82 -11.84
N GLU A 222 -5.04 -4.57 -11.41
CA GLU A 222 -6.22 -3.74 -11.69
C GLU A 222 -6.47 -3.68 -13.21
N SER A 223 -5.43 -3.32 -13.98
CA SER A 223 -5.48 -3.29 -15.45
C SER A 223 -5.81 -4.65 -16.08
N PHE A 224 -5.22 -5.74 -15.57
CA PHE A 224 -5.52 -7.09 -16.04
C PHE A 224 -6.99 -7.45 -15.82
N LEU A 225 -7.54 -7.16 -14.63
CA LEU A 225 -8.93 -7.47 -14.33
C LEU A 225 -9.93 -6.53 -14.99
N ASP A 226 -9.59 -5.26 -15.23
CA ASP A 226 -10.37 -4.35 -16.08
C ASP A 226 -10.51 -4.93 -17.49
N TRP A 227 -9.39 -5.32 -18.11
CA TRP A 227 -9.39 -5.96 -19.43
C TRP A 227 -10.20 -7.27 -19.42
N LEU A 228 -9.99 -8.12 -18.42
CA LEU A 228 -10.71 -9.39 -18.29
C LEU A 228 -12.23 -9.16 -18.13
N ALA A 229 -12.62 -8.13 -17.38
CA ALA A 229 -14.01 -7.73 -17.19
C ALA A 229 -14.66 -7.22 -18.48
N ASP A 230 -13.92 -6.46 -19.29
CA ASP A 230 -14.40 -5.95 -20.57
C ASP A 230 -14.59 -7.08 -21.60
N GLU A 231 -13.68 -8.05 -21.64
CA GLU A 231 -13.71 -9.18 -22.59
C GLU A 231 -14.70 -10.30 -22.18
N TYR A 232 -14.73 -10.67 -20.89
CA TYR A 232 -15.45 -11.86 -20.41
C TYR A 232 -16.66 -11.54 -19.52
N GLY A 233 -16.80 -10.29 -19.10
CA GLY A 233 -17.85 -9.79 -18.24
C GLY A 233 -17.44 -9.73 -16.77
N ASP A 234 -17.41 -8.50 -16.26
CA ASP A 234 -17.19 -8.07 -14.86
C ASP A 234 -17.77 -9.04 -13.80
N CYS A 235 -19.04 -9.45 -13.94
CA CYS A 235 -19.71 -10.35 -12.98
C CYS A 235 -19.08 -11.75 -12.86
N ARG A 236 -18.21 -12.19 -13.78
CA ARG A 236 -17.57 -13.51 -13.70
C ARG A 236 -16.42 -13.56 -12.69
N ILE A 237 -15.72 -12.44 -12.51
CA ILE A 237 -14.49 -12.38 -11.71
C ILE A 237 -14.73 -12.83 -10.26
N PRO A 238 -15.75 -12.32 -9.53
CA PRO A 238 -15.97 -12.75 -8.14
C PRO A 238 -16.60 -14.14 -8.01
N LEU A 239 -17.09 -14.73 -9.10
CA LEU A 239 -17.74 -16.04 -9.07
C LEU A 239 -16.75 -17.20 -8.91
N VAL A 240 -15.47 -17.00 -9.28
CA VAL A 240 -14.42 -18.02 -9.13
C VAL A 240 -14.27 -18.53 -7.70
N ILE A 241 -14.59 -17.69 -6.71
CA ILE A 241 -14.53 -18.04 -5.28
C ILE A 241 -15.52 -19.16 -4.95
N GLY A 242 -16.65 -19.26 -5.66
CA GLY A 242 -17.65 -20.31 -5.42
C GLY A 242 -17.11 -21.71 -5.72
N ASP A 243 -16.30 -21.81 -6.77
CA ASP A 243 -15.86 -23.09 -7.34
C ASP A 243 -14.41 -23.42 -6.94
N MET A 244 -13.77 -22.57 -6.12
CA MET A 244 -12.36 -22.74 -5.71
C MET A 244 -12.04 -24.09 -5.06
N HIS A 245 -13.04 -24.76 -4.50
CA HIS A 245 -12.90 -26.05 -3.84
C HIS A 245 -12.87 -27.23 -4.83
N ASP A 246 -13.37 -27.04 -6.05
CA ASP A 246 -13.42 -28.07 -7.10
C ASP A 246 -12.08 -28.23 -7.83
N TYR A 247 -11.18 -27.27 -7.69
CA TYR A 247 -9.93 -27.20 -8.44
C TYR A 247 -8.72 -27.22 -7.51
N ARG A 248 -7.66 -27.92 -7.94
CA ARG A 248 -6.41 -27.99 -7.17
C ARG A 248 -5.50 -26.79 -7.44
N PHE A 249 -5.51 -26.30 -8.67
CA PHE A 249 -4.65 -25.22 -9.13
C PHE A 249 -5.51 -24.06 -9.62
N PHE A 250 -5.06 -22.83 -9.34
CA PHE A 250 -5.77 -21.63 -9.75
C PHE A 250 -5.92 -21.52 -11.27
N ASP A 251 -4.92 -21.96 -12.04
CA ASP A 251 -4.94 -21.92 -13.50
C ASP A 251 -6.10 -22.77 -14.07
N GLU A 252 -6.41 -23.92 -13.45
CA GLU A 252 -7.53 -24.78 -13.84
C GLU A 252 -8.88 -24.12 -13.50
N LEU A 253 -8.97 -23.49 -12.33
CA LEU A 253 -10.14 -22.70 -11.93
C LEU A 253 -10.37 -21.52 -12.89
N PHE A 254 -9.31 -20.79 -13.22
CA PHE A 254 -9.36 -19.67 -14.15
C PHE A 254 -9.88 -20.14 -15.52
N GLU A 255 -9.28 -21.20 -16.09
CA GLU A 255 -9.69 -21.74 -17.38
C GLU A 255 -11.16 -22.19 -17.39
N ALA A 256 -11.65 -22.79 -16.30
CA ALA A 256 -13.05 -23.18 -16.18
C ALA A 256 -14.04 -22.01 -16.25
N HIS A 257 -13.68 -20.84 -15.71
CA HIS A 257 -14.56 -19.66 -15.69
C HIS A 257 -14.47 -18.79 -16.94
N PHE A 258 -13.27 -18.70 -17.54
CA PHE A 258 -12.99 -17.79 -18.65
C PHE A 258 -12.84 -18.51 -20.01
N GLY A 259 -12.67 -19.83 -20.02
CA GLY A 259 -12.59 -20.64 -21.23
C GLY A 259 -11.28 -20.51 -22.00
N ILE A 260 -10.28 -19.86 -21.41
CA ILE A 260 -8.90 -19.75 -21.90
C ILE A 260 -7.93 -19.99 -20.74
N SER A 261 -6.74 -20.49 -21.03
CA SER A 261 -5.72 -20.70 -19.99
C SER A 261 -5.24 -19.36 -19.42
N LEU A 262 -4.67 -19.38 -18.21
CA LEU A 262 -4.12 -18.18 -17.58
C LEU A 262 -2.96 -17.58 -18.39
N ASP A 263 -2.12 -18.43 -18.98
CA ASP A 263 -1.03 -18.00 -19.86
C ASP A 263 -1.57 -17.27 -21.11
N GLU A 264 -2.61 -17.82 -21.76
CA GLU A 264 -3.24 -17.20 -22.91
C GLU A 264 -3.89 -15.85 -22.55
N ALA A 265 -4.50 -15.75 -21.36
CA ALA A 265 -5.06 -14.50 -20.87
C ALA A 265 -3.97 -13.44 -20.67
N GLY A 266 -2.83 -13.84 -20.08
CA GLY A 266 -1.66 -12.98 -19.92
C GLY A 266 -1.13 -12.44 -21.25
N ASP A 267 -0.96 -13.31 -22.24
CA ASP A 267 -0.49 -12.92 -23.57
C ASP A 267 -1.46 -11.96 -24.27
N ARG A 268 -2.77 -12.21 -24.19
CA ARG A 268 -3.79 -11.35 -24.79
C ARG A 268 -3.86 -9.98 -24.11
N TRP A 269 -3.77 -9.94 -22.77
CA TRP A 269 -3.70 -8.70 -22.02
C TRP A 269 -2.46 -7.88 -22.38
N GLU A 270 -1.28 -8.51 -22.44
CA GLU A 270 -0.04 -7.82 -22.85
C GLU A 270 -0.18 -7.20 -24.25
N ASN A 271 -0.77 -7.93 -25.20
CA ASN A 271 -1.05 -7.39 -26.54
C ASN A 271 -2.03 -6.20 -26.49
N TYR A 272 -3.09 -6.28 -25.68
CA TYR A 272 -4.02 -5.16 -25.47
C TYR A 272 -3.32 -3.91 -24.93
N ILE A 273 -2.39 -4.07 -23.97
CA ILE A 273 -1.58 -2.97 -23.41
C ILE A 273 -0.69 -2.35 -24.48
N HIS A 274 -0.03 -3.16 -25.32
CA HIS A 274 0.78 -2.67 -26.43
C HIS A 274 -0.06 -1.90 -27.46
N GLU A 275 -1.22 -2.43 -27.86
CA GLU A 275 -2.14 -1.76 -28.78
C GLU A 275 -2.62 -0.41 -28.23
N LYS A 276 -2.88 -0.33 -26.91
CA LYS A 276 -3.36 0.89 -26.25
C LYS A 276 -2.27 1.97 -26.16
N TYR A 277 -1.04 1.63 -25.80
CA TYR A 277 -0.02 2.62 -25.43
C TYR A 277 1.11 2.83 -26.44
N TRP A 278 1.53 1.81 -27.19
CA TRP A 278 2.66 1.96 -28.11
C TRP A 278 2.49 3.01 -29.21
N PRO A 279 1.28 3.35 -29.71
CA PRO A 279 1.12 4.48 -30.62
C PRO A 279 1.73 5.79 -30.07
N MET A 280 1.70 5.99 -28.74
CA MET A 280 2.23 7.19 -28.08
C MET A 280 3.76 7.32 -28.20
N ILE A 281 4.49 6.23 -28.44
CA ILE A 281 5.95 6.25 -28.68
C ILE A 281 6.28 7.11 -29.90
N THR A 282 5.40 7.11 -30.91
CA THR A 282 5.62 7.87 -32.15
C THR A 282 5.08 9.30 -32.10
N GLU A 283 4.26 9.62 -31.10
CA GLU A 283 3.53 10.89 -31.00
C GLU A 283 4.12 11.87 -29.97
N GLY A 284 4.93 11.38 -29.02
CA GLY A 284 5.53 12.18 -27.95
C GLY A 284 7.05 12.06 -27.90
N GLU A 285 7.68 12.97 -27.16
CA GLU A 285 9.07 12.81 -26.78
C GLU A 285 9.11 11.98 -25.49
N LEU A 286 9.77 10.81 -25.50
CA LEU A 286 9.83 9.97 -24.31
C LEU A 286 10.66 10.66 -23.20
N PRO A 287 10.40 10.38 -21.91
CA PRO A 287 11.18 10.97 -20.82
C PRO A 287 12.69 10.75 -20.96
N ASP A 288 13.10 9.59 -21.47
CA ASP A 288 14.52 9.25 -21.70
C ASP A 288 15.14 9.98 -22.91
N GLU A 289 14.33 10.55 -23.81
CA GLU A 289 14.79 11.34 -24.95
C GLU A 289 14.93 12.83 -24.61
N THR A 290 14.17 13.32 -23.63
CA THR A 290 14.08 14.75 -23.27
C THR A 290 14.75 15.10 -21.95
N GLY A 291 14.90 14.12 -21.06
CA GLY A 291 15.44 14.28 -19.73
C GLY A 291 16.78 13.59 -19.54
N GLU A 292 17.54 14.07 -18.56
CA GLU A 292 18.69 13.33 -18.02
C GLU A 292 18.27 12.65 -16.71
N VAL A 293 18.53 11.34 -16.61
CA VAL A 293 18.31 10.60 -15.36
C VAL A 293 19.34 11.05 -14.32
N ILE A 294 18.89 11.78 -13.30
CA ILE A 294 19.75 12.32 -12.23
C ILE A 294 19.76 11.48 -10.94
N THR A 295 18.96 10.40 -10.88
CA THR A 295 18.87 9.49 -9.73
C THR A 295 19.05 8.02 -10.15
N SER A 296 19.24 7.11 -9.20
CA SER A 296 19.34 5.67 -9.49
C SER A 296 18.55 4.85 -8.49
N LYS A 297 17.89 3.77 -8.92
CA LYS A 297 17.22 2.82 -8.00
C LYS A 297 18.15 2.27 -6.91
N LYS A 298 19.48 2.23 -7.16
CA LYS A 298 20.51 1.80 -6.18
C LYS A 298 20.72 2.80 -5.05
N ASP A 299 20.24 4.03 -5.22
CA ASP A 299 20.47 5.14 -4.31
C ASP A 299 19.36 5.31 -3.25
N GLY A 300 18.44 4.36 -3.19
CA GLY A 300 17.29 4.38 -2.29
C GLY A 300 16.03 4.93 -2.94
N THR A 301 14.97 5.12 -2.15
CA THR A 301 13.71 5.70 -2.64
C THR A 301 13.85 7.21 -2.74
N HIS A 302 13.31 7.80 -3.80
CA HIS A 302 13.25 9.25 -4.02
C HIS A 302 11.79 9.66 -4.18
N LEU A 303 11.31 10.55 -3.32
CA LEU A 303 9.90 10.95 -3.23
C LEU A 303 9.79 12.47 -3.24
N SER A 304 8.63 12.97 -3.68
CA SER A 304 8.25 14.39 -3.65
C SER A 304 9.32 15.33 -4.23
N PRO A 305 9.75 15.15 -5.50
CA PRO A 305 10.78 16.00 -6.08
C PRO A 305 10.26 17.43 -6.31
N ILE A 306 11.05 18.44 -5.91
CA ILE A 306 10.75 19.86 -6.11
C ILE A 306 11.96 20.55 -6.73
N ALA A 307 11.79 21.20 -7.88
CA ALA A 307 12.82 22.04 -8.46
C ALA A 307 12.89 23.39 -7.72
N TYR A 308 14.07 23.78 -7.24
CA TYR A 308 14.28 25.04 -6.52
C TYR A 308 15.62 25.69 -6.88
N THR A 309 15.60 27.01 -7.15
CA THR A 309 16.80 27.79 -7.45
C THR A 309 17.19 28.62 -6.23
N PHE A 310 18.30 28.25 -5.60
CA PHE A 310 18.83 28.98 -4.45
C PHE A 310 19.36 30.35 -4.88
N LYS A 311 19.31 31.33 -3.97
CA LYS A 311 19.64 32.74 -4.25
C LYS A 311 21.01 32.98 -4.88
N ASN A 312 21.99 32.12 -4.57
CA ASN A 312 23.36 32.20 -5.08
C ASN A 312 23.67 31.21 -6.23
N ASP A 313 22.66 30.45 -6.68
CA ASP A 313 22.80 29.44 -7.72
C ASP A 313 22.20 29.95 -9.05
N SER A 314 22.89 29.70 -10.16
CA SER A 314 22.42 30.04 -11.52
C SER A 314 21.57 28.95 -12.18
N LEU A 315 21.53 27.76 -11.59
CA LEU A 315 20.78 26.60 -12.09
C LEU A 315 19.97 25.99 -10.93
N PRO A 316 18.77 25.43 -11.22
CA PRO A 316 17.95 24.79 -10.21
C PRO A 316 18.64 23.56 -9.63
N SER A 317 18.26 23.24 -8.40
CA SER A 317 18.52 21.94 -7.76
C SER A 317 17.20 21.23 -7.56
N VAL A 318 17.24 19.91 -7.40
CA VAL A 318 16.06 19.11 -7.04
C VAL A 318 16.11 18.82 -5.55
N LEU A 319 15.10 19.24 -4.81
CA LEU A 319 14.87 18.83 -3.44
C LEU A 319 14.02 17.57 -3.46
N LEU A 320 14.37 16.57 -2.65
CA LEU A 320 13.62 15.31 -2.58
C LEU A 320 13.68 14.71 -1.19
N GLN A 321 12.65 13.95 -0.85
CA GLN A 321 12.64 13.05 0.29
C GLN A 321 13.34 11.75 -0.08
N SER A 322 14.17 11.21 0.81
CA SER A 322 14.83 9.93 0.57
C SER A 322 15.22 9.21 1.86
N SER A 323 15.42 7.90 1.74
CA SER A 323 16.01 7.02 2.74
C SER A 323 17.45 6.59 2.41
N ARG A 324 18.09 7.23 1.40
CA ARG A 324 19.41 6.87 0.83
C ARG A 324 20.48 6.50 1.86
N MET A 325 20.56 7.24 2.96
CA MET A 325 21.62 7.06 3.97
C MET A 325 21.22 6.07 5.09
N GLY A 326 20.17 5.27 4.87
CA GLY A 326 19.59 4.38 5.89
C GLY A 326 18.68 5.10 6.87
N TYR A 327 18.30 6.35 6.59
CA TYR A 327 17.39 7.15 7.40
C TYR A 327 16.59 8.13 6.55
N PRO A 328 15.36 8.49 6.97
CA PRO A 328 14.57 9.54 6.34
C PRO A 328 15.25 10.90 6.37
N GLY A 329 15.19 11.63 5.27
CA GLY A 329 15.64 13.01 5.21
C GLY A 329 15.23 13.72 3.93
N ILE A 330 15.41 15.04 3.93
CA ILE A 330 15.30 15.86 2.72
C ILE A 330 16.72 16.14 2.20
N TYR A 331 16.90 15.97 0.89
CA TYR A 331 18.18 16.11 0.21
C TYR A 331 18.07 17.13 -0.92
N LYS A 332 19.13 17.92 -1.09
CA LYS A 332 19.40 18.72 -2.30
C LYS A 332 20.22 17.89 -3.27
N LEU A 333 19.72 17.70 -4.49
CA LEU A 333 20.36 17.03 -5.61
C LEU A 333 20.76 18.05 -6.67
N ARG A 334 22.04 18.05 -7.06
CA ARG A 334 22.55 18.84 -8.19
C ARG A 334 23.71 18.12 -8.86
N GLY A 335 23.60 17.88 -10.18
CA GLY A 335 24.63 17.18 -10.96
C GLY A 335 25.01 15.82 -10.36
N GLY A 336 24.01 15.03 -9.95
CA GLY A 336 24.19 13.71 -9.32
C GLY A 336 24.71 13.71 -7.88
N LYS A 337 25.01 14.88 -7.29
CA LYS A 337 25.50 15.01 -5.91
C LYS A 337 24.36 15.31 -4.94
N TYR A 338 24.30 14.52 -3.87
CA TYR A 338 23.32 14.67 -2.79
C TYR A 338 23.95 15.43 -1.61
N LYS A 339 23.25 16.46 -1.13
CA LYS A 339 23.54 17.15 0.13
C LYS A 339 22.33 16.99 1.05
N LEU A 340 22.53 16.41 2.23
CA LEU A 340 21.49 16.35 3.26
C LEU A 340 21.14 17.77 3.74
N ILE A 341 19.83 18.08 3.77
CA ILE A 341 19.30 19.31 4.38
C ILE A 341 18.90 19.02 5.81
N ILE A 342 17.97 18.07 6.01
CA ILE A 342 17.49 17.70 7.34
C ILE A 342 17.28 16.20 7.44
N LYS A 343 17.62 15.66 8.61
CA LYS A 343 17.52 14.24 8.96
C LYS A 343 16.35 14.01 9.93
N GLY A 344 15.53 12.99 9.68
CA GLY A 344 14.50 12.52 10.59
C GLY A 344 14.84 11.19 11.26
N GLY A 345 14.10 10.85 12.32
CA GLY A 345 14.12 9.53 12.95
C GLY A 345 15.05 9.34 14.15
N PHE A 346 15.86 10.35 14.51
CA PHE A 346 16.92 10.19 15.52
C PHE A 346 16.94 11.29 16.60
N GLU A 347 16.04 12.27 16.52
CA GLU A 347 15.92 13.34 17.49
C GLU A 347 14.49 13.40 18.01
N GLU A 348 14.30 13.71 19.30
CA GLU A 348 12.96 13.83 19.93
C GLU A 348 12.07 14.86 19.22
N ARG A 349 12.69 15.88 18.62
CA ARG A 349 12.00 16.93 17.85
C ARG A 349 11.68 16.53 16.39
N LEU A 350 12.07 15.34 15.95
CA LEU A 350 11.94 14.79 14.60
C LEU A 350 11.88 13.25 14.66
N GLU A 351 10.82 12.68 15.27
CA GLU A 351 10.70 11.23 15.48
C GLU A 351 10.42 10.48 14.17
N GLN A 352 9.62 11.05 13.26
CA GLN A 352 9.28 10.47 11.96
C GLN A 352 8.93 11.56 10.93
N MET A 353 9.28 11.37 9.66
CA MET A 353 9.03 12.33 8.56
C MET A 353 7.96 11.89 7.56
N HIS A 354 7.24 10.81 7.84
CA HIS A 354 6.15 10.28 7.00
C HIS A 354 6.48 10.28 5.49
N LEU A 355 7.64 9.72 5.12
CA LEU A 355 8.19 9.74 3.76
C LEU A 355 7.21 9.31 2.66
N TYR A 356 6.43 8.26 2.92
CA TYR A 356 5.52 7.62 1.95
C TYR A 356 4.10 8.16 2.03
N GLN A 357 3.79 8.96 3.05
CA GLN A 357 2.44 9.50 3.28
C GLN A 357 2.36 11.01 3.05
N ASN A 358 3.46 11.74 3.18
CA ASN A 358 3.48 13.20 3.12
C ASN A 358 4.54 13.72 2.16
N GLY A 359 4.12 14.65 1.30
CA GLY A 359 5.04 15.57 0.65
C GLY A 359 5.58 16.64 1.59
N PHE A 360 6.38 17.54 1.01
CA PHE A 360 6.79 18.80 1.61
C PHE A 360 6.65 19.91 0.58
N SER A 361 6.78 21.15 1.01
CA SER A 361 6.81 22.31 0.12
C SER A 361 7.97 23.24 0.47
N ILE A 362 8.29 24.16 -0.42
CA ILE A 362 9.32 25.18 -0.21
C ILE A 362 8.81 26.53 -0.72
N SER A 363 8.97 27.57 0.09
CA SER A 363 8.63 28.94 -0.28
C SER A 363 9.71 29.57 -1.15
N ASP A 364 9.39 30.70 -1.79
CA ASP A 364 10.34 31.47 -2.61
C ASP A 364 11.62 31.88 -1.85
N ASN A 365 11.49 32.17 -0.55
CA ASN A 365 12.61 32.56 0.30
C ASN A 365 13.41 31.39 0.90
N GLY A 366 13.11 30.14 0.51
CA GLY A 366 13.90 28.97 0.87
C GLY A 366 13.53 28.34 2.21
N VAL A 367 12.26 28.47 2.62
CA VAL A 367 11.73 27.81 3.82
C VAL A 367 10.95 26.58 3.40
N ILE A 368 11.41 25.42 3.86
CA ILE A 368 10.74 24.14 3.68
C ILE A 368 9.68 23.98 4.77
N ALA A 369 8.45 23.62 4.38
CA ALA A 369 7.40 23.19 5.30
C ALA A 369 7.18 21.67 5.18
N LEU A 370 7.22 20.97 6.31
CA LEU A 370 7.00 19.53 6.39
C LEU A 370 6.25 19.13 7.66
N SER A 371 5.52 18.02 7.59
CA SER A 371 4.87 17.39 8.74
C SER A 371 5.78 16.32 9.32
N VAL A 372 5.95 16.35 10.65
CA VAL A 372 6.80 15.38 11.37
C VAL A 372 6.12 14.95 12.66
N LYS A 373 6.33 13.68 13.05
CA LYS A 373 5.86 13.17 14.34
C LYS A 373 6.79 13.62 15.46
N VAL A 374 6.21 14.16 16.53
CA VAL A 374 6.91 14.53 17.78
C VAL A 374 6.01 14.19 18.96
N LYS A 375 6.48 13.33 19.86
CA LYS A 375 5.76 12.85 21.06
C LYS A 375 4.37 12.31 20.73
N GLY A 376 4.28 11.51 19.67
CA GLY A 376 3.02 10.89 19.28
C GLY A 376 2.09 11.74 18.40
N VAL A 377 2.36 13.04 18.23
CA VAL A 377 1.51 13.94 17.44
C VAL A 377 2.24 14.51 16.24
N ASP A 378 1.51 14.78 15.16
CA ASP A 378 2.06 15.46 13.99
C ASP A 378 2.18 16.96 14.25
N ILE A 379 3.32 17.53 13.90
CA ILE A 379 3.60 18.95 14.01
C ILE A 379 4.10 19.51 12.69
N LEU A 380 3.72 20.76 12.39
CA LEU A 380 4.22 21.48 11.24
C LEU A 380 5.60 22.06 11.57
N THR A 381 6.61 21.65 10.82
CA THR A 381 8.01 22.06 11.00
C THR A 381 8.48 22.88 9.81
N PHE A 382 9.15 24.01 10.10
CA PHE A 382 9.71 24.91 9.11
C PHE A 382 11.23 24.87 9.18
N VAL A 383 11.88 24.65 8.04
CA VAL A 383 13.33 24.41 7.94
C VAL A 383 13.94 25.34 6.89
N GLU A 384 15.07 25.96 7.19
CA GLU A 384 15.82 26.73 6.20
C GLU A 384 16.59 25.78 5.26
N ALA A 385 16.42 25.95 3.94
CA ALA A 385 16.89 24.97 2.95
C ALA A 385 18.42 24.98 2.69
N GLU A 386 19.16 26.04 3.04
CA GLU A 386 20.60 26.13 2.78
C GLU A 386 21.43 25.37 3.83
N ARG A 387 21.04 25.51 5.10
CA ARG A 387 21.72 25.06 6.32
C ARG A 387 21.00 23.90 6.99
N GLY A 388 19.68 23.77 6.80
CA GLY A 388 18.88 22.75 7.48
C GLY A 388 18.45 23.15 8.88
N ASP A 389 18.53 24.43 9.23
CA ASP A 389 18.17 24.92 10.56
C ASP A 389 16.64 24.93 10.73
N ILE A 390 16.15 24.34 11.82
CA ILE A 390 14.73 24.41 12.17
C ILE A 390 14.41 25.85 12.62
N LEU A 391 13.58 26.54 11.84
CA LEU A 391 13.17 27.92 12.09
C LEU A 391 12.01 28.00 13.09
N ALA A 392 11.03 27.10 12.95
CA ALA A 392 9.85 27.07 13.80
C ALA A 392 9.20 25.68 13.78
N GLN A 393 8.51 25.36 14.88
CA GLN A 393 7.60 24.23 14.98
C GLN A 393 6.25 24.72 15.50
N ARG A 394 5.16 24.17 14.96
CA ARG A 394 3.78 24.51 15.30
C ARG A 394 2.98 23.24 15.51
N ARG A 395 2.36 23.15 16.68
CA ARG A 395 1.44 22.07 17.07
C ARG A 395 0.02 22.62 17.05
N PHE A 396 -0.93 21.78 16.63
CA PHE A 396 -2.36 22.09 16.59
C PHE A 396 -3.10 21.03 17.40
N ASP A 397 -3.60 21.39 18.58
CA ASP A 397 -4.19 20.41 19.52
C ASP A 397 -5.51 19.80 19.04
N GLU A 398 -6.25 20.53 18.18
CA GLU A 398 -7.54 20.09 17.63
C GLU A 398 -7.40 19.36 16.28
N ILE A 399 -6.17 19.18 15.77
CA ILE A 399 -5.92 18.54 14.47
C ILE A 399 -5.27 17.17 14.71
N PRO A 400 -5.91 16.05 14.32
CA PRO A 400 -5.42 14.70 14.64
C PRO A 400 -4.18 14.30 13.82
N GLY A 401 -3.97 14.88 12.64
CA GLY A 401 -2.82 14.64 11.79
C GLY A 401 -2.63 15.73 10.74
N ILE A 402 -1.41 15.85 10.23
CA ILE A 402 -1.04 16.87 9.22
C ILE A 402 -0.42 16.14 8.03
N SER A 403 -0.99 16.34 6.84
CA SER A 403 -0.49 15.81 5.58
C SER A 403 -0.25 16.91 4.54
N ASP A 404 0.69 16.67 3.62
CA ASP A 404 1.01 17.50 2.46
C ASP A 404 1.05 19.03 2.69
N PRO A 405 1.83 19.55 3.66
CA PRO A 405 1.84 20.98 3.96
C PRO A 405 2.31 21.81 2.77
N GLN A 406 1.56 22.87 2.46
CA GLN A 406 1.88 23.84 1.41
C GLN A 406 2.28 25.18 2.04
N ILE A 407 3.31 25.81 1.49
CA ILE A 407 3.80 27.13 1.89
C ILE A 407 4.05 27.96 0.64
N ASP A 408 3.61 29.21 0.69
CA ASP A 408 3.85 30.21 -0.37
C ASP A 408 5.19 30.92 -0.17
#